data_AF-A0A1J0KS07-F1
#
_entry.id   AF-A0A1J0KS07-F1
#
_cell.length_a   1.000
_cell.length_b   1.000
_cell.length_c   1.000
_cell.angle_alpha   90.00
_cell.angle_beta   90.00
_cell.angle_gamma   90.00
#
_symmetry.space_group_name_H-M   'P 1'
#
loop_
_entity.id
_entity.type
_entity.pdbx_description
1 polymer ?
#
loop_
_entity_poly.entity_id
_entity_poly.type
_entity_poly.pdbx_seq_one_letter_code
_entity_poly.pdbx_strand_id
1 'polypeptide(L)'
;MEVKIVDLIRQILRSKKNIRDIEDISNIRKELIESLNQLDSLLYLNFMDERDYIMLAMTSVIDEFYSIETNKKNIYWDRVSLLFINEHSLGEKFYEIIDNVFLNKRMPYFVILTYYMCLSHGFVGKYYSEEKKYMLSVYKDKLLNILNEQYPIETVPITSILLKKNLKKRLFFTGAIICINVCLYMFIFYQLLT
;
A
#
# COMPACT_ATOMS: atom_id res chain seq x y z
N MET A 1 -1.49 7.02 -15.68
CA MET A 1 -0.60 6.67 -14.55
C MET A 1 -1.27 5.74 -13.54
N GLU A 2 -2.42 6.10 -12.95
CA GLU A 2 -3.12 5.29 -11.94
C GLU A 2 -3.29 3.82 -12.34
N VAL A 3 -3.78 3.58 -13.58
CA VAL A 3 -3.90 2.22 -14.15
C VAL A 3 -2.60 1.43 -14.03
N LYS A 4 -1.46 2.05 -14.39
CA LYS A 4 -0.16 1.38 -14.42
C LYS A 4 0.36 1.05 -13.02
N ILE A 5 0.16 1.95 -12.05
CA ILE A 5 0.49 1.71 -10.63
C ILE A 5 -0.34 0.54 -10.09
N VAL A 6 -1.65 0.57 -10.35
CA VAL A 6 -2.57 -0.48 -9.90
C VAL A 6 -2.22 -1.82 -10.54
N ASP A 7 -1.89 -1.85 -11.84
CA ASP A 7 -1.50 -3.06 -12.55
C ASP A 7 -0.19 -3.63 -12.03
N LEU A 8 0.80 -2.78 -11.73
CA LEU A 8 2.05 -3.22 -11.12
C LEU A 8 1.80 -3.80 -9.71
N ILE A 9 0.98 -3.16 -8.87
CA ILE A 9 0.58 -3.72 -7.56
C ILE A 9 -0.10 -5.08 -7.73
N ARG A 10 -1.02 -5.23 -8.71
CA ARG A 10 -1.68 -6.51 -8.99
C ARG A 10 -0.69 -7.58 -9.44
N GLN A 11 0.25 -7.23 -10.32
CA GLN A 11 1.32 -8.13 -10.76
C GLN A 11 2.11 -8.60 -9.53
N ILE A 12 2.64 -7.69 -8.73
CA ILE A 12 3.40 -7.98 -7.50
C ILE A 12 2.64 -8.96 -6.59
N LEU A 13 1.37 -8.69 -6.31
CA LEU A 13 0.56 -9.51 -5.40
C LEU A 13 0.26 -10.91 -5.94
N ARG A 14 0.21 -11.07 -7.27
CA ARG A 14 -0.01 -12.36 -7.93
C ARG A 14 1.28 -13.16 -8.01
N SER A 15 2.34 -12.58 -8.57
CA SER A 15 3.59 -13.30 -8.84
C SER A 15 4.34 -13.70 -7.57
N LYS A 16 4.26 -12.92 -6.48
CA LYS A 16 4.92 -13.30 -5.21
C LYS A 16 4.43 -14.63 -4.63
N LYS A 17 3.19 -15.04 -4.94
CA LYS A 17 2.62 -16.33 -4.50
C LYS A 17 3.10 -17.51 -5.35
N ASN A 18 3.60 -17.24 -6.54
CA ASN A 18 3.94 -18.27 -7.53
C ASN A 18 5.40 -18.70 -7.49
N ILE A 19 6.23 -18.06 -6.66
CA ILE A 19 7.64 -18.43 -6.47
C ILE A 19 7.72 -19.90 -6.03
N ARG A 20 8.50 -20.75 -6.68
CA ARG A 20 8.79 -22.12 -6.22
C ARG A 20 10.27 -22.35 -6.07
N ASP A 21 11.05 -21.80 -6.99
CA ASP A 21 12.49 -21.97 -7.07
C ASP A 21 13.19 -20.66 -7.51
N ILE A 22 14.50 -20.77 -7.77
CA ILE A 22 15.38 -19.66 -8.18
C ILE A 22 15.06 -19.18 -9.61
N GLU A 23 14.65 -20.08 -10.50
CA GLU A 23 14.34 -19.74 -11.89
C GLU A 23 13.09 -18.86 -11.96
N ASP A 24 12.05 -19.22 -11.20
CA ASP A 24 10.85 -18.39 -11.02
C ASP A 24 11.22 -16.99 -10.54
N ILE A 25 12.09 -16.86 -9.52
CA ILE A 25 12.50 -15.56 -8.98
C ILE A 25 13.25 -14.73 -10.02
N SER A 26 14.13 -15.34 -10.80
CA SER A 26 14.86 -14.67 -11.87
C SER A 26 13.92 -14.14 -12.95
N ASN A 27 12.95 -14.95 -13.38
CA ASN A 27 11.96 -14.57 -14.38
C ASN A 27 11.04 -13.45 -13.85
N ILE A 28 10.51 -13.61 -12.64
CA ILE A 28 9.66 -12.59 -12.00
C ILE A 28 10.43 -11.28 -11.82
N ARG A 29 11.70 -11.32 -11.41
CA ARG A 29 12.55 -10.13 -11.26
C ARG A 29 12.70 -9.40 -12.60
N LYS A 30 12.95 -10.11 -13.70
CA LYS A 30 13.05 -9.52 -15.04
C LYS A 30 11.75 -8.81 -15.44
N GLU A 31 10.60 -9.48 -15.27
CA GLU A 31 9.29 -8.91 -15.58
C GLU A 31 8.98 -7.65 -14.75
N LEU A 32 9.36 -7.65 -13.46
CA LEU A 32 9.18 -6.50 -12.57
C LEU A 32 10.09 -5.34 -12.97
N ILE A 33 11.34 -5.60 -13.33
CA ILE A 33 12.27 -4.57 -13.82
C ILE A 33 11.74 -3.96 -15.11
N GLU A 34 11.25 -4.77 -16.05
CA GLU A 34 10.65 -4.26 -17.28
C GLU A 34 9.42 -3.38 -16.98
N SER A 35 8.55 -3.83 -16.07
CA SER A 35 7.37 -3.06 -15.66
C SER A 35 7.73 -1.76 -14.95
N LEU A 36 8.78 -1.77 -14.12
CA LEU A 36 9.34 -0.59 -13.49
C LEU A 36 9.95 0.36 -14.51
N ASN A 37 10.71 -0.11 -15.50
CA ASN A 37 11.26 0.72 -16.58
C ASN A 37 10.15 1.41 -17.40
N GLN A 38 9.06 0.68 -17.69
CA GLN A 38 7.89 1.26 -18.35
C GLN A 38 7.23 2.35 -17.49
N LEU A 39 7.08 2.11 -16.18
CA LEU A 39 6.57 3.12 -15.25
C LEU A 39 7.51 4.32 -15.18
N ASP A 40 8.80 4.07 -15.09
CA ASP A 40 9.84 5.09 -14.96
C ASP A 40 9.90 6.02 -16.17
N SER A 41 9.85 5.44 -17.37
CA SER A 41 9.77 6.20 -18.63
C SER A 41 8.52 7.09 -18.67
N LEU A 42 7.38 6.56 -18.21
CA LEU A 42 6.13 7.31 -18.16
C LEU A 42 6.20 8.47 -17.16
N LEU A 43 6.81 8.24 -15.99
CA LEU A 43 7.01 9.26 -14.96
C LEU A 43 7.97 10.33 -15.45
N TYR A 44 9.11 9.94 -16.02
CA TYR A 44 10.08 10.89 -16.56
C TYR A 44 9.48 11.83 -17.61
N LEU A 45 8.61 11.32 -18.48
CA LEU A 45 7.99 12.11 -19.54
C LEU A 45 6.88 13.06 -19.07
N ASN A 46 6.13 12.71 -18.02
CA ASN A 46 4.88 13.40 -17.69
C ASN A 46 4.80 13.90 -16.24
N PHE A 47 5.67 13.42 -15.35
CA PHE A 47 5.61 13.57 -13.90
C PHE A 47 7.02 13.52 -13.29
N MET A 48 7.93 14.29 -13.88
CA MET A 48 9.36 14.25 -13.54
C MET A 48 9.59 14.60 -12.06
N ASP A 49 8.86 15.57 -11.53
CA ASP A 49 8.99 16.02 -10.13
C ASP A 49 8.47 14.98 -9.13
N GLU A 50 7.49 14.15 -9.53
CA GLU A 50 6.92 13.08 -8.71
C GLU A 50 7.66 11.74 -8.83
N ARG A 51 8.49 11.60 -9.87
CA ARG A 51 9.10 10.33 -10.27
C ARG A 51 9.76 9.62 -9.10
N ASP A 52 10.65 10.30 -8.40
CA ASP A 52 11.46 9.67 -7.34
C ASP A 52 10.60 9.23 -6.15
N TYR A 53 9.57 10.00 -5.80
CA TYR A 53 8.63 9.63 -4.73
C TYR A 53 7.84 8.36 -5.08
N ILE A 54 7.38 8.26 -6.32
CA ILE A 54 6.60 7.11 -6.80
C ILE A 54 7.51 5.89 -6.97
N MET A 55 8.70 6.05 -7.56
CA MET A 55 9.67 4.97 -7.73
C MET A 55 10.17 4.43 -6.39
N LEU A 56 10.36 5.30 -5.39
CA LEU A 56 10.67 4.87 -4.03
C LEU A 56 9.55 4.02 -3.45
N ALA A 57 8.30 4.46 -3.53
CA ALA A 57 7.17 3.69 -3.01
C ALA A 57 7.05 2.32 -3.69
N MET A 58 7.15 2.26 -5.02
CA MET A 58 6.97 1.03 -5.78
C MET A 58 8.10 0.02 -5.54
N THR A 59 9.35 0.47 -5.58
CA THR A 59 10.51 -0.41 -5.31
C THR A 59 10.55 -0.89 -3.86
N SER A 60 10.14 -0.05 -2.90
CA SER A 60 10.00 -0.45 -1.48
C SER A 60 9.04 -1.62 -1.31
N VAL A 61 7.87 -1.58 -1.96
CA VAL A 61 6.88 -2.66 -1.87
C VAL A 61 7.39 -3.94 -2.48
N ILE A 62 8.05 -3.85 -3.65
CA ILE A 62 8.64 -5.01 -4.32
C ILE A 62 9.68 -5.64 -3.39
N ASP A 63 10.66 -4.88 -2.94
CA ASP A 63 11.76 -5.42 -2.15
C ASP A 63 11.28 -6.01 -0.82
N GLU A 64 10.32 -5.39 -0.14
CA GLU A 64 9.74 -5.97 1.07
C GLU A 64 9.02 -7.29 0.79
N PHE A 65 8.10 -7.31 -0.19
CA PHE A 65 7.26 -8.47 -0.42
C PHE A 65 8.06 -9.67 -0.92
N TYR A 66 9.00 -9.45 -1.83
CA TYR A 66 9.83 -10.53 -2.34
C TYR A 66 10.86 -10.97 -1.30
N SER A 67 11.51 -10.07 -0.58
CA SER A 67 12.43 -10.49 0.50
C SER A 67 11.72 -11.37 1.54
N ILE A 68 10.48 -11.04 1.92
CA ILE A 68 9.69 -11.86 2.83
C ILE A 68 9.39 -13.24 2.24
N GLU A 69 8.90 -13.32 1.00
CA GLU A 69 8.52 -14.60 0.39
C GLU A 69 9.73 -15.48 0.04
N THR A 70 10.84 -14.91 -0.40
CA THR A 70 12.05 -15.66 -0.74
C THR A 70 12.80 -16.13 0.52
N ASN A 71 12.80 -15.33 1.60
CA ASN A 71 13.39 -15.73 2.88
C ASN A 71 12.71 -16.99 3.45
N LYS A 72 11.38 -17.14 3.29
CA LYS A 72 10.66 -18.38 3.69
C LYS A 72 11.17 -19.63 2.97
N LYS A 73 11.85 -19.46 1.83
CA LYS A 73 12.37 -20.53 0.98
C LYS A 73 13.90 -20.59 0.96
N ASN A 74 14.58 -19.80 1.79
CA ASN A 74 16.04 -19.65 1.80
C ASN A 74 16.62 -19.25 0.43
N ILE A 75 15.87 -18.44 -0.34
CA ILE A 75 16.36 -17.89 -1.61
C ILE A 75 16.68 -16.41 -1.42
N TYR A 76 17.83 -15.97 -1.95
CA TYR A 76 18.23 -14.58 -1.94
C TYR A 76 17.41 -13.75 -2.92
N TRP A 77 16.87 -12.62 -2.45
CA TRP A 77 16.27 -11.60 -3.30
C TRP A 77 17.28 -10.47 -3.50
N ASP A 78 17.75 -10.32 -4.73
CA ASP A 78 18.52 -9.15 -5.11
C ASP A 78 17.59 -7.93 -5.17
N ARG A 79 17.95 -6.80 -4.56
CA ARG A 79 17.02 -5.68 -4.41
C ARG A 79 16.82 -4.95 -5.74
N VAL A 80 15.58 -4.61 -6.09
CA VAL A 80 15.30 -3.77 -7.26
C VAL A 80 15.54 -2.29 -6.96
N SER A 81 15.37 -1.83 -5.72
CA SER A 81 15.54 -0.41 -5.37
C SER A 81 16.91 0.14 -5.72
N LEU A 82 17.95 -0.69 -5.61
CA LEU A 82 19.33 -0.32 -5.91
C LEU A 82 19.52 0.06 -7.39
N LEU A 83 18.69 -0.48 -8.28
CA LEU A 83 18.74 -0.17 -9.71
C LEU A 83 18.10 1.18 -10.06
N PHE A 84 17.11 1.62 -9.28
CA PHE A 84 16.28 2.78 -9.64
C PHE A 84 16.52 4.02 -8.79
N ILE A 85 16.78 3.85 -7.50
CA ILE A 85 16.87 4.96 -6.53
C ILE A 85 18.12 4.87 -5.63
N ASN A 86 18.93 3.81 -5.77
CA ASN A 86 20.17 3.60 -5.04
C ASN A 86 20.04 3.81 -3.51
N GLU A 87 18.97 3.24 -2.93
CA GLU A 87 18.61 3.47 -1.53
C GLU A 87 18.52 2.17 -0.73
N HIS A 88 19.05 2.21 0.49
CA HIS A 88 19.12 1.06 1.39
C HIS A 88 18.05 1.07 2.50
N SER A 89 17.63 2.24 2.97
CA SER A 89 16.68 2.42 4.08
C SER A 89 15.27 2.80 3.62
N LEU A 90 14.77 2.04 2.64
CA LEU A 90 13.46 2.24 2.01
C LEU A 90 12.31 2.35 3.02
N GLY A 91 12.29 1.48 4.02
CA GLY A 91 11.24 1.44 5.02
C GLY A 91 11.18 2.68 5.90
N GLU A 92 12.28 3.41 6.10
CA GLU A 92 12.29 4.65 6.88
C GLU A 92 11.91 5.84 6.00
N LYS A 93 12.58 5.97 4.84
CA LYS A 93 12.32 7.04 3.87
C LYS A 93 10.89 7.04 3.36
N PHE A 94 10.28 5.87 3.21
CA PHE A 94 8.87 5.76 2.83
C PHE A 94 7.97 6.54 3.80
N TYR A 95 8.18 6.40 5.12
CA TYR A 95 7.37 7.12 6.09
C TYR A 95 7.80 8.58 6.27
N GLU A 96 9.07 8.90 6.07
CA GLU A 96 9.53 10.31 6.03
C GLU A 96 8.79 11.09 4.94
N ILE A 97 8.61 10.49 3.75
CA ILE A 97 7.84 11.11 2.66
C ILE A 97 6.37 11.26 3.06
N ILE A 98 5.77 10.27 3.74
CA ILE A 98 4.39 10.41 4.22
C ILE A 98 4.27 11.50 5.29
N ASP A 99 5.21 11.57 6.22
CA ASP A 99 5.24 12.62 7.25
C ASP A 99 5.35 14.00 6.58
N ASN A 100 6.15 14.12 5.52
CA ASN A 100 6.22 15.33 4.70
C ASN A 100 4.90 15.64 3.96
N VAL A 101 4.17 14.64 3.46
CA VAL A 101 2.82 14.82 2.90
C VAL A 101 1.85 15.38 3.95
N PHE A 102 1.97 14.94 5.20
CA PHE A 102 1.09 15.41 6.28
C PHE A 102 1.38 16.84 6.71
N LEU A 103 2.66 17.23 6.72
CA LEU A 103 3.08 18.61 6.97
C LEU A 103 2.73 19.52 5.80
N ASN A 104 3.04 19.06 4.59
CA ASN A 104 2.84 19.78 3.34
C ASN A 104 1.68 19.15 2.57
N LYS A 105 0.46 19.57 2.93
CA LYS A 105 -0.81 19.21 2.26
C LYS A 105 -0.89 19.62 0.76
N ARG A 106 0.21 19.85 0.05
CA ARG A 106 0.26 20.20 -1.38
C ARG A 106 0.99 19.16 -2.22
N MET A 107 1.27 17.98 -1.66
CA MET A 107 1.88 16.91 -2.44
C MET A 107 0.97 16.48 -3.60
N PRO A 108 1.51 16.16 -4.79
CA PRO A 108 0.70 15.79 -5.94
C PRO A 108 -0.16 14.56 -5.67
N TYR A 109 -1.38 14.56 -6.22
CA TYR A 109 -2.37 13.48 -6.08
C TYR A 109 -1.77 12.09 -6.23
N PHE A 110 -1.01 11.86 -7.30
CA PHE A 110 -0.47 10.54 -7.63
C PHE A 110 0.55 10.04 -6.62
N VAL A 111 1.31 10.94 -5.98
CA VAL A 111 2.21 10.57 -4.88
C VAL A 111 1.36 10.06 -3.71
N ILE A 112 0.41 10.85 -3.23
CA ILE A 112 -0.44 10.50 -2.08
C ILE A 112 -1.18 9.18 -2.34
N LEU A 113 -1.73 9.02 -3.55
CA LEU A 113 -2.40 7.79 -3.96
C LEU A 113 -1.48 6.58 -3.95
N THR A 114 -0.26 6.71 -4.48
CA THR A 114 0.71 5.60 -4.52
C THR A 114 1.01 5.08 -3.12
N TYR A 115 1.32 5.98 -2.19
CA TYR A 115 1.64 5.62 -0.80
C TYR A 115 0.43 5.00 -0.08
N TYR A 116 -0.76 5.57 -0.27
CA TYR A 116 -1.99 4.98 0.24
C TYR A 116 -2.22 3.56 -0.29
N MET A 117 -1.97 3.35 -1.59
CA MET A 117 -2.12 2.04 -2.23
C MET A 117 -1.10 1.03 -1.70
N CYS A 118 0.16 1.42 -1.52
CA CYS A 118 1.19 0.56 -0.92
C CYS A 118 0.78 0.08 0.48
N LEU A 119 0.36 1.00 1.37
CA LEU A 119 -0.10 0.65 2.71
C LEU A 119 -1.38 -0.20 2.69
N SER A 120 -2.32 0.12 1.80
CA SER A 120 -3.58 -0.63 1.66
C SER A 120 -3.38 -2.08 1.21
N HIS A 121 -2.27 -2.38 0.54
CA HIS A 121 -1.92 -3.72 0.07
C HIS A 121 -0.91 -4.44 0.97
N GLY A 122 -0.63 -3.87 2.16
CA GLY A 122 0.12 -4.55 3.21
C GLY A 122 1.61 -4.25 3.26
N PHE A 123 2.05 -3.14 2.65
CA PHE A 123 3.39 -2.62 2.94
C PHE A 123 3.49 -2.19 4.40
N VAL A 124 4.59 -2.56 5.06
CA VAL A 124 4.79 -2.33 6.49
C VAL A 124 6.00 -1.44 6.77
N GLY A 125 7.10 -1.62 6.04
CA GLY A 125 8.36 -0.91 6.25
C GLY A 125 8.86 -1.01 7.69
N LYS A 126 9.24 0.13 8.28
CA LYS A 126 9.80 0.20 9.65
C LYS A 126 8.85 -0.27 10.77
N TYR A 127 7.55 -0.45 10.50
CA TYR A 127 6.55 -0.82 11.51
C TYR A 127 6.24 -2.31 11.57
N TYR A 128 7.24 -3.18 11.32
CA TYR A 128 7.05 -4.63 11.31
C TYR A 128 6.68 -5.22 12.68
N SER A 129 7.04 -4.54 13.77
CA SER A 129 6.75 -4.98 15.13
C SER A 129 5.25 -4.90 15.47
N GLU A 130 4.73 -5.90 16.17
CA GLU A 130 3.31 -5.99 16.50
C GLU A 130 2.80 -4.78 17.28
N GLU A 131 3.61 -4.30 18.23
CA GLU A 131 3.32 -3.13 19.06
C GLU A 131 3.10 -1.85 18.24
N LYS A 132 3.64 -1.77 17.02
CA LYS A 132 3.56 -0.59 16.16
C LYS A 132 2.62 -0.77 14.96
N LYS A 133 1.98 -1.94 14.79
CA LYS A 133 1.07 -2.21 13.66
C LYS A 133 -0.11 -1.23 13.60
N TYR A 134 -0.57 -0.71 14.75
CA TYR A 134 -1.65 0.28 14.78
C TYR A 134 -1.28 1.60 14.06
N MET A 135 0.02 1.93 13.95
CA MET A 135 0.48 3.12 13.22
C MET A 135 0.15 3.01 11.74
N LEU A 136 0.19 1.81 11.15
CA LEU A 136 -0.16 1.58 9.75
C LEU A 136 -1.59 2.05 9.44
N SER A 137 -2.55 1.76 10.33
CA SER A 137 -3.93 2.24 10.17
C SER A 137 -4.03 3.76 10.28
N VAL A 138 -3.27 4.39 11.19
CA VAL A 138 -3.25 5.85 11.36
C VAL A 138 -2.72 6.53 10.10
N TYR A 139 -1.60 6.05 9.55
CA TYR A 139 -1.02 6.59 8.31
C TYR A 139 -1.98 6.44 7.13
N LYS A 140 -2.57 5.25 6.96
CA LYS A 140 -3.52 4.98 5.89
C LYS A 140 -4.77 5.87 5.98
N ASP A 141 -5.34 6.03 7.17
CA ASP A 141 -6.54 6.84 7.39
C ASP A 141 -6.26 8.33 7.15
N LYS A 142 -5.09 8.84 7.56
CA LYS A 142 -4.67 10.21 7.28
C LYS A 142 -4.49 10.46 5.77
N LEU A 143 -3.81 9.56 5.05
CA LEU A 143 -3.66 9.68 3.59
C LEU A 143 -5.02 9.64 2.88
N LEU A 144 -5.92 8.77 3.34
CA LEU A 144 -7.28 8.69 2.83
C LEU A 144 -8.05 10.00 3.05
N ASN A 145 -7.96 10.60 4.22
CA ASN A 145 -8.61 11.87 4.51
C ASN A 145 -8.07 12.99 3.60
N ILE A 146 -6.75 13.05 3.41
CA ILE A 146 -6.13 14.02 2.49
C ILE A 146 -6.63 13.83 1.06
N LEU A 147 -6.69 12.59 0.58
CA LEU A 147 -7.23 12.28 -0.76
C LEU A 147 -8.68 12.77 -0.90
N ASN A 148 -9.53 12.53 0.12
CA ASN A 148 -10.93 12.95 0.08
C ASN A 148 -11.12 14.48 0.20
N GLU A 149 -10.30 15.15 1.01
CA GLU A 149 -10.34 16.60 1.22
C GLU A 149 -9.89 17.37 -0.03
N GLN A 150 -8.84 16.90 -0.70
CA GLN A 150 -8.19 17.63 -1.79
C GLN A 150 -8.69 17.22 -3.18
N TYR A 151 -9.17 15.98 -3.30
CA TYR A 151 -9.56 15.38 -4.57
C TYR A 151 -10.91 14.65 -4.42
N PRO A 152 -12.00 15.40 -4.17
CA PRO A 152 -13.32 14.80 -4.01
C PRO A 152 -13.69 13.92 -5.23
N ILE A 153 -14.32 12.78 -4.89
CA ILE A 153 -14.47 11.53 -5.67
C ILE A 153 -15.09 11.68 -7.08
N GLU A 154 -15.63 12.85 -7.42
CA GLU A 154 -16.19 13.11 -8.75
C GLU A 154 -15.12 13.20 -9.86
N THR A 155 -13.84 13.26 -9.51
CA THR A 155 -12.75 13.53 -10.46
C THR A 155 -11.90 12.32 -10.88
N VAL A 156 -12.01 11.13 -10.23
CA VAL A 156 -11.10 10.00 -10.54
C VAL A 156 -11.80 8.62 -10.56
N PRO A 157 -11.80 7.90 -11.71
CA PRO A 157 -12.66 6.74 -11.92
C PRO A 157 -12.26 5.46 -11.16
N ILE A 158 -10.96 5.17 -10.94
CA ILE A 158 -10.51 3.86 -10.42
C ILE A 158 -10.42 3.85 -8.88
N THR A 159 -9.93 4.95 -8.30
CA THR A 159 -9.89 5.18 -6.86
C THR A 159 -11.27 5.13 -6.24
N SER A 160 -12.29 5.71 -6.89
CA SER A 160 -13.67 5.66 -6.40
C SER A 160 -14.15 4.22 -6.15
N ILE A 161 -13.72 3.26 -6.96
CA ILE A 161 -14.13 1.84 -6.87
C ILE A 161 -13.41 1.14 -5.72
N LEU A 162 -12.08 1.31 -5.61
CA LEU A 162 -11.28 0.71 -4.54
C LEU A 162 -11.62 1.32 -3.17
N LEU A 163 -11.83 2.64 -3.13
CA LEU A 163 -12.28 3.38 -1.95
C LEU A 163 -13.68 2.98 -1.52
N LYS A 164 -14.66 2.93 -2.44
CA LYS A 164 -16.03 2.48 -2.13
C LYS A 164 -16.03 1.05 -1.59
N LYS A 165 -15.20 0.15 -2.13
CA LYS A 165 -15.12 -1.24 -1.65
C LYS A 165 -14.59 -1.34 -0.22
N ASN A 166 -13.55 -0.57 0.12
CA ASN A 166 -13.01 -0.51 1.48
C ASN A 166 -13.95 0.20 2.46
N LEU A 167 -14.60 1.30 2.05
CA LEU A 167 -15.61 2.00 2.86
C LEU A 167 -16.82 1.11 3.16
N LYS A 168 -17.31 0.36 2.17
CA LYS A 168 -18.43 -0.58 2.35
C LYS A 168 -18.08 -1.71 3.32
N LYS A 169 -16.83 -2.21 3.28
CA LYS A 169 -16.33 -3.21 4.25
C LYS A 169 -16.24 -2.66 5.67
N ARG A 170 -15.86 -1.37 5.82
CA ARG A 170 -15.82 -0.65 7.11
C ARG A 170 -17.22 -0.46 7.70
N LEU A 171 -18.18 -0.01 6.89
CA LEU A 171 -19.58 0.15 7.28
C LEU A 171 -20.21 -1.16 7.76
N PHE A 172 -19.88 -2.28 7.09
CA PHE A 172 -20.35 -3.60 7.49
C PHE A 172 -19.78 -4.02 8.86
N PHE A 173 -18.49 -3.77 9.11
CA PHE A 173 -17.85 -4.09 10.40
C PHE A 173 -18.38 -3.23 11.55
N THR A 174 -18.58 -1.93 11.34
CA THR A 174 -19.18 -1.06 12.37
C THR A 174 -20.62 -1.45 12.67
N GLY A 175 -21.40 -1.84 11.66
CA GLY A 175 -22.76 -2.35 11.86
C GLY A 175 -22.77 -3.65 12.68
N ALA A 176 -21.86 -4.58 12.39
CA ALA A 176 -21.75 -5.84 13.13
C ALA A 176 -21.38 -5.61 14.61
N ILE A 177 -20.46 -4.68 14.91
CA ILE A 177 -20.08 -4.33 16.28
C ILE A 177 -21.26 -3.73 17.06
N ILE A 178 -22.07 -2.86 16.41
CA ILE A 178 -23.27 -2.29 17.04
C ILE A 178 -24.28 -3.39 17.35
N CYS A 179 -24.56 -4.29 16.40
CA CYS A 179 -25.48 -5.41 16.63
C CYS A 179 -25.03 -6.33 17.78
N ILE A 180 -23.74 -6.65 17.86
CA ILE A 180 -23.19 -7.47 18.96
C ILE A 180 -23.39 -6.77 20.31
N ASN A 181 -23.14 -5.47 20.39
CA ASN A 181 -23.35 -4.70 21.62
C ASN A 181 -24.83 -4.67 22.02
N VAL A 182 -25.75 -4.46 21.07
CA VAL A 182 -27.20 -4.48 21.35
C VAL A 182 -27.64 -5.86 21.85
N CYS A 183 -27.17 -6.94 21.25
CA CYS A 183 -27.47 -8.30 21.70
C CYS A 183 -26.93 -8.58 23.12
N LEU A 184 -25.72 -8.11 23.43
CA LEU A 184 -25.15 -8.21 24.78
C LEU A 184 -25.97 -7.44 25.82
N TYR A 185 -26.40 -6.21 25.50
CA TYR A 185 -27.27 -5.43 26.38
C TYR A 185 -28.62 -6.11 26.63
N MET A 186 -29.24 -6.65 25.57
CA MET A 186 -30.49 -7.42 25.67
C MET A 186 -30.32 -8.66 26.56
N PHE A 187 -29.20 -9.38 26.43
CA PHE A 187 -28.90 -10.57 27.21
C PHE A 187 -28.69 -10.25 28.70
N ILE A 188 -27.91 -9.21 29.00
CA ILE A 188 -27.71 -8.73 30.38
C ILE A 188 -29.03 -8.28 30.99
N PHE A 189 -29.85 -7.55 30.22
CA PHE A 189 -31.16 -7.09 30.68
C PHE A 189 -32.12 -8.26 30.98
N TYR A 190 -32.12 -9.29 30.14
CA TYR A 190 -32.91 -10.51 30.38
C TYR A 190 -32.47 -11.23 31.66
N GLN A 191 -31.17 -11.40 31.88
CA GLN A 191 -30.61 -12.02 33.09
C GLN A 191 -30.90 -11.23 34.38
N LEU A 192 -31.15 -9.91 34.29
CA LEU A 192 -31.54 -9.08 35.45
C LEU A 192 -33.04 -9.13 35.76
N LEU A 193 -33.86 -9.59 34.81
CA LEU A 193 -35.31 -9.67 34.91
C LEU A 193 -35.82 -11.08 35.26
N THR A 194 -34.94 -12.08 35.20
CA THR A 194 -35.20 -13.47 35.62
C THR A 194 -34.51 -13.75 36.94
#